data_AF-A0A5K1JU89-F1
#
_entry.id   AF-A0A5K1JU89-F1
#
_cell.length_a   1.000
_cell.length_b   1.000
_cell.length_c   1.000
_cell.angle_alpha   90.00
_cell.angle_beta   90.00
_cell.angle_gamma   90.00
#
_symmetry.space_group_name_H-M   'P 1'
#
loop_
_entity.id
_entity.type
_entity.pdbx_description
1 polymer ?
#
loop_
_entity_poly.entity_id
_entity_poly.type
_entity_poly.pdbx_seq_one_letter_code
_entity_poly.pdbx_strand_id
1 'polypeptide(L)'
;MAPSHGQASIESLQFSTFKDCLARRVLAYPGILDHSEAESSSEAGSEADPLDDFTAYLAEEIWPYLPSALHEATYESRDAVPGVDELLLDNLPTAFADTLVSCGIVNAGELAAEEAIAFLRKVLKSYVAETCAPPPMWSKTRTTECEICEREVPLTYHHLIPRAVHDKVRKKKWHPEAMLNSVAWLCRPCHSAVHGVASNEVLAREFFTVDLLLAREDIQRWRKYAAKQRFGVHRG
;
A
#
# COMPACT_ATOMS: atom_id res chain seq x y z
N MET A 1 -28.70 -24.05 4.27
CA MET A 1 -27.24 -24.21 4.13
C MET A 1 -26.66 -22.82 4.28
N ALA A 2 -26.12 -22.50 5.45
CA ALA A 2 -25.48 -21.20 5.68
C ALA A 2 -24.16 -21.16 4.90
N PRO A 3 -23.82 -20.05 4.24
CA PRO A 3 -22.53 -19.91 3.59
C PRO A 3 -21.44 -19.88 4.66
N SER A 4 -20.39 -20.65 4.44
CA SER A 4 -19.18 -20.63 5.25
C SER A 4 -18.52 -19.25 5.15
N HIS A 5 -18.65 -18.45 6.21
CA HIS A 5 -17.92 -17.21 6.38
C HIS A 5 -16.42 -17.53 6.43
N GLY A 6 -15.70 -17.28 5.33
CA GLY A 6 -14.25 -17.14 5.39
C GLY A 6 -13.95 -16.00 6.36
N GLN A 7 -13.18 -16.27 7.42
CA GLN A 7 -12.83 -15.25 8.40
C GLN A 7 -12.07 -14.13 7.69
N ALA A 8 -12.64 -12.92 7.71
CA ALA A 8 -11.98 -11.72 7.20
C ALA A 8 -10.72 -11.47 8.05
N SER A 9 -9.54 -11.57 7.45
CA SER A 9 -8.28 -11.37 8.17
C SER A 9 -8.05 -9.88 8.43
N ILE A 10 -7.99 -9.51 9.71
CA ILE A 10 -7.62 -8.16 10.16
C ILE A 10 -6.12 -7.87 10.04
N GLU A 11 -5.30 -8.89 9.78
CA GLU A 11 -3.85 -8.74 9.53
C GLU A 11 -3.53 -8.50 8.04
N SER A 12 -4.55 -8.28 7.20
CA SER A 12 -4.36 -8.06 5.77
C SER A 12 -3.95 -6.63 5.44
N LEU A 13 -3.19 -6.45 4.36
CA LEU A 13 -2.89 -5.13 3.80
C LEU A 13 -4.19 -4.38 3.46
N GLN A 14 -5.19 -5.10 2.97
CA GLN A 14 -6.53 -4.59 2.67
C GLN A 14 -7.20 -3.99 3.91
N PHE A 15 -7.15 -4.69 5.05
CA PHE A 15 -7.65 -4.16 6.30
C PHE A 15 -6.90 -2.88 6.72
N SER A 16 -5.57 -2.88 6.64
CA SER A 16 -4.76 -1.69 6.96
C SER A 16 -5.14 -0.50 6.07
N THR A 17 -5.22 -0.68 4.75
CA THR A 17 -5.60 0.39 3.82
C THR A 17 -7.04 0.88 4.08
N PHE A 18 -7.95 -0.01 4.44
CA PHE A 18 -9.30 0.36 4.83
C PHE A 18 -9.32 1.19 6.11
N LYS A 19 -8.60 0.78 7.15
CA LYS A 19 -8.40 1.53 8.39
C LYS A 19 -7.85 2.93 8.12
N ASP A 20 -6.82 3.03 7.28
CA ASP A 20 -6.20 4.32 6.91
C ASP A 20 -7.16 5.24 6.13
N CYS A 21 -8.03 4.67 5.29
CA CYS A 21 -9.09 5.43 4.62
C CYS A 21 -10.14 5.92 5.61
N LEU A 22 -10.50 5.11 6.61
CA LEU A 22 -11.43 5.45 7.67
C LEU A 22 -10.85 6.56 8.54
N ALA A 23 -9.61 6.44 8.99
CA ALA A 23 -8.89 7.44 9.78
C ALA A 23 -8.84 8.80 9.08
N ARG A 24 -8.41 8.83 7.80
CA ARG A 24 -8.41 10.07 6.99
C ARG A 24 -9.80 10.68 6.88
N ARG A 25 -10.85 9.85 6.82
CA ARG A 25 -12.23 10.34 6.75
C ARG A 25 -12.68 10.93 8.08
N VAL A 26 -12.39 10.26 9.20
CA VAL A 26 -12.68 10.77 10.57
C VAL A 26 -11.99 12.11 10.77
N LEU A 27 -10.71 12.23 10.43
CA LEU A 27 -9.92 13.46 10.54
C LEU A 27 -10.47 14.64 9.71
N ALA A 28 -11.20 14.37 8.63
CA ALA A 28 -11.80 15.39 7.80
C ALA A 28 -13.06 16.04 8.41
N TYR A 29 -13.57 15.51 9.54
CA TYR A 29 -14.71 16.08 10.26
C TYR A 29 -14.21 17.01 11.37
N PRO A 30 -14.60 18.30 11.34
CA PRO A 30 -14.22 19.27 12.37
C PRO A 30 -14.73 18.85 13.76
N GLY A 31 -13.90 18.95 14.81
CA GLY A 31 -14.32 18.82 16.21
C GLY A 31 -14.05 17.48 16.91
N ILE A 32 -13.51 16.46 16.21
CA ILE A 32 -13.25 15.13 16.81
C ILE A 32 -11.93 15.09 17.59
N LEU A 33 -10.95 15.92 17.21
CA LEU A 33 -9.62 15.97 17.84
C LEU A 33 -9.28 17.31 18.50
N ASP A 34 -10.25 18.20 18.69
CA ASP A 34 -10.04 19.52 19.31
C ASP A 34 -9.66 19.44 20.82
N HIS A 35 -9.53 18.22 21.35
CA HIS A 35 -9.07 17.94 22.71
C HIS A 35 -7.66 17.37 22.81
N SER A 36 -6.93 17.13 21.71
CA SER A 36 -5.56 16.58 21.75
C SER A 36 -4.45 17.59 21.43
N GLU A 37 -4.76 18.85 21.10
CA GLU A 37 -3.73 19.88 20.85
C GLU A 37 -3.19 20.55 22.14
N ALA A 38 -3.68 20.15 23.31
CA ALA A 38 -3.29 20.72 24.60
C ALA A 38 -2.45 19.77 25.45
N GLU A 39 -1.44 19.09 24.90
CA GLU A 39 -0.27 18.63 25.65
C GLU A 39 0.85 18.18 24.69
N SER A 40 1.54 19.15 24.09
CA SER A 40 2.86 18.90 23.50
C SER A 40 3.91 18.79 24.61
N SER A 41 3.96 17.64 25.27
CA SER A 41 5.07 17.25 26.13
C SER A 41 5.75 16.03 25.53
N SER A 42 6.99 16.23 25.11
CA SER A 42 7.88 15.22 24.57
C SER A 42 8.10 14.05 25.53
N GLU A 43 7.51 12.89 25.28
CA GLU A 43 8.07 11.61 25.72
C GLU A 43 7.97 10.56 24.60
N ALA A 44 9.14 10.07 24.19
CA ALA A 44 9.27 8.93 23.31
C ALA A 44 8.93 7.66 24.11
N GLY A 45 7.65 7.32 24.14
CA GLY A 45 7.10 6.09 24.67
C GLY A 45 6.06 5.54 23.69
N SER A 46 6.04 4.22 23.53
CA SER A 46 5.06 3.46 22.75
C SER A 46 3.65 3.55 23.36
N GLU A 47 3.05 4.74 23.39
CA GLU A 47 1.61 4.90 23.57
C GLU A 47 0.96 4.91 22.19
N ALA A 48 0.02 4.00 21.97
CA ALA A 48 -0.77 3.94 20.74
C ALA A 48 -1.47 5.29 20.52
N ASP A 49 -1.44 5.78 19.28
CA ASP A 49 -2.17 6.99 18.90
C ASP A 49 -3.67 6.75 19.20
N PRO A 50 -4.32 7.54 20.08
CA PRO A 50 -5.72 7.34 20.44
C PRO A 50 -6.67 7.32 19.23
N LEU A 51 -6.27 8.00 18.14
CA LEU A 51 -6.97 7.95 16.87
C LEU A 51 -6.80 6.59 16.17
N ASP A 52 -5.62 5.99 16.23
CA ASP A 52 -5.36 4.68 15.63
C ASP A 52 -6.19 3.60 16.33
N ASP A 53 -6.25 3.61 17.67
CA ASP A 53 -7.08 2.68 18.45
C ASP A 53 -8.59 2.84 18.12
N PHE A 54 -9.06 4.09 18.06
CA PHE A 54 -10.45 4.40 17.71
C PHE A 54 -10.80 3.93 16.29
N THR A 55 -9.93 4.20 15.32
CA THR A 55 -10.16 3.83 13.92
C THR A 55 -10.00 2.34 13.69
N ALA A 56 -9.13 1.66 14.43
CA ALA A 56 -9.01 0.22 14.46
C ALA A 56 -10.32 -0.43 14.98
N TYR A 57 -10.84 0.04 16.11
CA TYR A 57 -12.12 -0.44 16.64
C TYR A 57 -13.27 -0.31 15.62
N LEU A 58 -13.43 0.88 15.01
CA LEU A 58 -14.46 1.09 13.98
C LEU A 58 -14.25 0.20 12.75
N ALA A 59 -12.99 -0.01 12.35
CA ALA A 59 -12.66 -0.85 11.21
C ALA A 59 -12.96 -2.32 11.50
N GLU A 60 -12.60 -2.83 12.67
CA GLU A 60 -12.88 -4.21 13.11
C GLU A 60 -14.37 -4.49 13.22
N GLU A 61 -15.15 -3.51 13.67
CA GLU A 61 -16.61 -3.64 13.80
C GLU A 61 -17.28 -3.82 12.44
N ILE A 62 -16.81 -3.13 11.40
CA ILE A 62 -17.45 -3.13 10.08
C ILE A 62 -16.87 -4.14 9.09
N TRP A 63 -15.57 -4.41 9.17
CA TRP A 63 -14.85 -5.21 8.18
C TRP A 63 -15.47 -6.59 7.89
N PRO A 64 -15.91 -7.38 8.90
CA PRO A 64 -16.50 -8.70 8.68
C PRO A 64 -17.82 -8.69 7.89
N TYR A 65 -18.51 -7.54 7.87
CA TYR A 65 -19.81 -7.37 7.20
C TYR A 65 -19.66 -6.94 5.73
N LEU A 66 -18.44 -6.60 5.30
CA LEU A 66 -18.16 -6.24 3.91
C LEU A 66 -18.06 -7.49 3.01
N PRO A 67 -18.48 -7.42 1.74
CA PRO A 67 -18.31 -8.50 0.78
C PRO A 67 -16.85 -8.96 0.65
N SER A 68 -16.63 -10.27 0.45
CA SER A 68 -15.28 -10.84 0.29
C SER A 68 -14.49 -10.23 -0.87
N ALA A 69 -15.18 -9.77 -1.92
CA ALA A 69 -14.57 -9.05 -3.04
C ALA A 69 -13.82 -7.78 -2.60
N LEU A 70 -14.23 -7.14 -1.50
CA LEU A 70 -13.52 -6.00 -0.91
C LEU A 70 -12.32 -6.46 -0.07
N HIS A 71 -12.40 -7.60 0.61
CA HIS A 71 -11.27 -8.15 1.38
C HIS A 71 -10.12 -8.61 0.50
N GLU A 72 -10.42 -9.01 -0.74
CA GLU A 72 -9.46 -9.47 -1.74
C GLU A 72 -9.19 -8.41 -2.82
N ALA A 73 -9.63 -7.16 -2.61
CA ALA A 73 -9.48 -6.09 -3.58
C ALA A 73 -8.00 -5.76 -3.82
N THR A 74 -7.62 -5.79 -5.09
CA THR A 74 -6.30 -5.44 -5.61
C THR A 74 -6.45 -4.88 -7.01
N TYR A 75 -5.38 -4.29 -7.55
CA TYR A 75 -5.32 -3.92 -8.96
C TYR A 75 -5.69 -5.05 -9.92
N GLU A 76 -5.35 -6.31 -9.61
CA GLU A 76 -5.62 -7.45 -10.49
C GLU A 76 -7.07 -7.97 -10.36
N SER A 77 -7.67 -7.84 -9.17
CA SER A 77 -9.06 -8.27 -8.90
C SER A 77 -10.10 -7.16 -9.06
N ARG A 78 -9.70 -5.96 -9.52
CA ARG A 78 -10.58 -4.77 -9.58
C ARG A 78 -11.89 -4.99 -10.34
N ASP A 79 -11.87 -5.82 -11.39
CA ASP A 79 -13.04 -6.09 -12.23
C ASP A 79 -14.07 -6.98 -11.50
N ALA A 80 -13.66 -7.67 -10.45
CA ALA A 80 -14.52 -8.45 -9.57
C ALA A 80 -15.05 -7.63 -8.37
N VAL A 81 -14.55 -6.41 -8.15
CA VAL A 81 -15.01 -5.53 -7.07
C VAL A 81 -16.34 -4.87 -7.50
N PRO A 82 -17.43 -5.08 -6.76
CA PRO A 82 -18.72 -4.45 -7.08
C PRO A 82 -18.63 -2.92 -6.95
N GLY A 83 -19.46 -2.21 -7.71
CA GLY A 83 -19.58 -0.76 -7.57
C GLY A 83 -20.00 -0.38 -6.15
N VAL A 84 -19.23 0.51 -5.49
CA VAL A 84 -19.50 0.90 -4.09
C VAL A 84 -20.90 1.49 -3.89
N ASP A 85 -21.46 2.12 -4.93
CA ASP A 85 -22.83 2.66 -4.91
C ASP A 85 -23.92 1.57 -4.99
N GLU A 86 -23.59 0.38 -5.48
CA GLU A 86 -24.51 -0.75 -5.63
C GLU A 86 -24.51 -1.70 -4.43
N LEU A 87 -23.57 -1.51 -3.49
CA LEU A 87 -23.47 -2.32 -2.29
C LEU A 87 -24.72 -2.16 -1.40
N LEU A 88 -25.29 -3.30 -1.00
CA LEU A 88 -26.32 -3.38 0.03
C LEU A 88 -25.62 -3.33 1.40
N LEU A 89 -25.74 -2.20 2.09
CA LEU A 89 -25.13 -1.94 3.41
C LEU A 89 -26.18 -2.01 4.52
N ASP A 90 -27.29 -2.70 4.27
CA ASP A 90 -28.49 -2.69 5.11
C ASP A 90 -28.30 -3.43 6.44
N ASN A 91 -27.27 -4.28 6.55
CA ASN A 91 -26.94 -5.07 7.75
C ASN A 91 -25.77 -4.46 8.56
N LEU A 92 -25.71 -3.13 8.61
CA LEU A 92 -24.68 -2.43 9.39
C LEU A 92 -24.88 -2.70 10.89
N PRO A 93 -23.82 -3.02 11.66
CA PRO A 93 -23.92 -3.10 13.11
C PRO A 93 -24.41 -1.77 13.68
N THR A 94 -25.40 -1.81 14.57
CA THR A 94 -25.91 -0.59 15.22
C THR A 94 -24.81 0.11 16.03
N ALA A 95 -23.92 -0.68 16.64
CA ALA A 95 -22.75 -0.19 17.38
C ALA A 95 -21.85 0.74 16.55
N PHE A 96 -21.71 0.48 15.24
CA PHE A 96 -20.96 1.36 14.35
C PHE A 96 -21.66 2.72 14.20
N ALA A 97 -22.95 2.73 13.89
CA ALA A 97 -23.72 3.98 13.75
C ALA A 97 -23.79 4.76 15.07
N ASP A 98 -24.02 4.07 16.19
CA ASP A 98 -24.08 4.66 17.53
C ASP A 98 -22.74 5.30 17.93
N THR A 99 -21.62 4.65 17.60
CA THR A 99 -20.28 5.20 17.83
C THR A 99 -20.06 6.48 17.00
N LEU A 100 -20.43 6.47 15.71
CA LEU A 100 -20.32 7.67 14.86
C LEU A 100 -21.18 8.83 15.38
N VAL A 101 -22.39 8.55 15.88
CA VAL A 101 -23.27 9.54 16.51
C VAL A 101 -22.65 10.08 17.79
N SER A 102 -22.15 9.20 18.66
CA SER A 102 -21.50 9.58 19.92
C SER A 102 -20.27 10.44 19.69
N CYS A 103 -19.55 10.25 18.59
CA CYS A 103 -18.38 11.03 18.20
C CYS A 103 -18.72 12.31 17.41
N GLY A 104 -20.00 12.59 17.15
CA GLY A 104 -20.42 13.76 16.37
C GLY A 104 -20.06 13.70 14.87
N ILE A 105 -19.71 12.52 14.36
CA ILE A 105 -19.41 12.29 12.93
C ILE A 105 -20.72 12.27 12.11
N VAL A 106 -21.77 11.75 12.74
CA VAL A 106 -23.12 11.61 12.20
C VAL A 106 -24.10 12.28 13.14
N ASN A 107 -25.16 12.89 12.61
CA ASN A 107 -26.18 13.53 13.43
C ASN A 107 -27.07 12.47 14.10
N ALA A 108 -27.38 12.69 15.38
CA ALA A 108 -28.39 11.89 16.07
C ALA A 108 -29.78 12.14 15.46
N GLY A 109 -30.55 11.08 15.22
CA GLY A 109 -31.91 11.17 14.71
C GLY A 109 -32.34 9.99 13.85
N GLU A 110 -33.51 10.09 13.24
CA GLU A 110 -34.08 9.02 12.39
C GLU A 110 -33.23 8.71 11.15
N LEU A 111 -32.40 9.67 10.72
CA LEU A 111 -31.50 9.53 9.56
C LEU A 111 -30.08 9.06 9.92
N ALA A 112 -29.79 8.79 11.20
CA ALA A 112 -28.43 8.45 11.65
C ALA A 112 -27.87 7.20 10.92
N ALA A 113 -28.70 6.18 10.70
CA ALA A 113 -28.28 4.99 9.97
C ALA A 113 -27.93 5.30 8.50
N GLU A 114 -28.72 6.14 7.83
CA GLU A 114 -28.48 6.56 6.45
C GLU A 114 -27.21 7.40 6.33
N GLU A 115 -26.99 8.31 7.28
CA GLU A 115 -25.76 9.12 7.35
C GLU A 115 -24.52 8.27 7.63
N ALA A 116 -24.61 7.26 8.50
CA ALA A 116 -23.54 6.30 8.76
C ALA A 116 -23.22 5.46 7.51
N ILE A 117 -24.23 5.01 6.77
CA ILE A 117 -24.06 4.34 5.48
C ILE A 117 -23.39 5.28 4.47
N ALA A 118 -23.84 6.54 4.37
CA ALA A 118 -23.26 7.52 3.48
C ALA A 118 -21.78 7.83 3.83
N PHE A 119 -21.46 7.86 5.12
CA PHE A 119 -20.09 7.96 5.61
C PHE A 119 -19.25 6.75 5.17
N LEU A 120 -19.73 5.53 5.44
CA LEU A 120 -19.03 4.30 5.07
C LEU A 120 -18.83 4.19 3.56
N ARG A 121 -19.83 4.56 2.73
CA ARG A 121 -19.69 4.57 1.26
C ARG A 121 -18.55 5.47 0.81
N LYS A 122 -18.33 6.62 1.46
CA LYS A 122 -17.20 7.51 1.14
C LYS A 122 -15.86 6.87 1.51
N VAL A 123 -15.79 6.20 2.66
CA VAL A 123 -14.59 5.43 3.06
C VAL A 123 -14.30 4.32 2.04
N LEU A 124 -15.32 3.53 1.68
CA LEU A 124 -15.20 2.44 0.70
C LEU A 124 -14.78 2.95 -0.69
N LYS A 125 -15.27 4.11 -1.14
CA LYS A 125 -14.83 4.72 -2.40
C LYS A 125 -13.34 5.03 -2.39
N SER A 126 -12.82 5.62 -1.31
CA SER A 126 -11.39 5.87 -1.15
C SER A 126 -10.59 4.58 -1.08
N TYR A 127 -11.07 3.61 -0.31
CA TYR A 127 -10.44 2.30 -0.15
C TYR A 127 -10.31 1.54 -1.48
N VAL A 128 -11.41 1.42 -2.24
CA VAL A 128 -11.40 0.76 -3.56
C VAL A 128 -10.50 1.52 -4.53
N ALA A 129 -10.57 2.86 -4.54
CA ALA A 129 -9.72 3.66 -5.42
C ALA A 129 -8.22 3.46 -5.13
N GLU A 130 -7.84 3.28 -3.87
CA GLU A 130 -6.45 3.10 -3.45
C GLU A 130 -5.96 1.66 -3.67
N THR A 131 -6.73 0.66 -3.24
CA THR A 131 -6.35 -0.77 -3.38
C THR A 131 -6.38 -1.26 -4.83
N CYS A 132 -7.29 -0.71 -5.64
CA CYS A 132 -7.39 -1.03 -7.06
C CYS A 132 -6.63 -0.02 -7.95
N ALA A 133 -5.89 0.92 -7.34
CA ALA A 133 -5.10 1.89 -8.08
C ALA A 133 -4.10 1.18 -8.99
N PRO A 134 -3.85 1.70 -10.21
CA PRO A 134 -2.73 1.25 -10.99
C PRO A 134 -1.43 1.37 -10.21
N PRO A 135 -0.49 0.42 -10.39
CA PRO A 135 0.85 0.60 -9.86
C PRO A 135 1.36 1.97 -10.31
N PRO A 136 2.03 2.72 -9.42
CA PRO A 136 2.34 4.12 -9.64
C PRO A 136 3.07 4.32 -10.97
N MET A 137 2.72 5.40 -11.69
CA MET A 137 3.43 5.76 -12.90
C MET A 137 4.91 5.98 -12.56
N TRP A 138 5.77 5.13 -13.10
CA TRP A 138 7.17 4.96 -12.74
C TRP A 138 8.00 6.26 -12.71
N SER A 139 7.65 7.29 -13.49
CA SER A 139 8.35 8.60 -13.44
C SER A 139 8.18 9.33 -12.11
N LYS A 140 7.08 9.06 -11.37
CA LYS A 140 6.82 9.61 -10.04
C LYS A 140 7.55 8.86 -8.92
N THR A 141 8.17 7.72 -9.21
CA THR A 141 8.91 6.91 -8.24
C THR A 141 10.41 7.23 -8.21
N ARG A 142 10.85 8.26 -8.94
CA ARG A 142 12.27 8.60 -9.05
C ARG A 142 12.83 9.07 -7.71
N THR A 143 13.76 8.29 -7.19
CA THR A 143 14.55 8.61 -5.99
C THR A 143 15.68 9.61 -6.31
N THR A 144 16.23 10.24 -5.28
CA THR A 144 17.45 11.06 -5.36
C THR A 144 18.70 10.19 -5.33
N GLU A 145 18.65 9.04 -4.66
CA GLU A 145 19.78 8.13 -4.46
C GLU A 145 19.62 6.81 -5.22
N CYS A 146 20.75 6.20 -5.56
CA CYS A 146 20.78 4.87 -6.18
C CYS A 146 20.29 3.79 -5.20
N GLU A 147 19.26 3.03 -5.57
CA GLU A 147 18.64 2.02 -4.69
C GLU A 147 19.54 0.82 -4.32
N ILE A 148 20.73 0.70 -4.94
CA ILE A 148 21.72 -0.34 -4.59
C ILE A 148 22.90 0.21 -3.79
N CYS A 149 23.42 1.39 -4.13
CA CYS A 149 24.64 1.92 -3.50
C CYS A 149 24.44 3.20 -2.69
N GLU A 150 23.20 3.71 -2.63
CA GLU A 150 22.76 4.84 -1.81
C GLU A 150 23.50 6.15 -2.10
N ARG A 151 24.15 6.24 -3.27
CA ARG A 151 24.80 7.48 -3.70
C ARG A 151 23.82 8.37 -4.42
N GLU A 152 23.85 9.66 -4.09
CA GLU A 152 23.18 10.73 -4.83
C GLU A 152 23.99 11.09 -6.08
N VAL A 153 23.69 10.42 -7.19
CA VAL A 153 24.36 10.56 -8.50
C VAL A 153 23.32 10.39 -9.62
N PRO A 154 23.62 10.75 -10.88
CA PRO A 154 22.69 10.52 -11.98
C PRO A 154 22.25 9.06 -12.07
N LEU A 155 20.93 8.88 -12.00
CA LEU A 155 20.28 7.57 -12.01
C LEU A 155 19.79 7.23 -13.42
N THR A 156 19.67 5.94 -13.65
CA THR A 156 19.12 5.32 -14.84
C THR A 156 17.95 4.46 -14.44
N TYR A 157 17.02 4.30 -15.37
CA TYR A 157 15.85 3.48 -15.21
C TYR A 157 16.19 2.01 -15.52
N HIS A 158 15.99 1.12 -14.55
CA HIS A 158 16.25 -0.31 -14.68
C HIS A 158 14.97 -1.11 -14.45
N HIS A 159 14.66 -2.05 -15.36
CA HIS A 159 13.53 -2.96 -15.19
C HIS A 159 13.95 -4.17 -14.34
N LEU A 160 13.32 -4.33 -13.18
CA LEU A 160 13.59 -5.46 -12.28
C LEU A 160 13.19 -6.80 -12.90
N ILE A 161 12.09 -6.82 -13.66
CA ILE A 161 11.77 -7.90 -14.60
C ILE A 161 12.17 -7.42 -16.01
N PRO A 162 13.27 -7.92 -16.60
CA PRO A 162 13.74 -7.42 -17.89
C PRO A 162 12.68 -7.56 -18.99
N ARG A 163 12.43 -6.49 -19.74
CA ARG A 163 11.42 -6.47 -20.83
C ARG A 163 11.57 -7.62 -21.82
N ALA A 164 12.81 -8.01 -22.12
CA ALA A 164 13.12 -9.11 -23.04
C ALA A 164 12.50 -10.46 -22.62
N VAL A 165 12.11 -10.64 -21.35
CA VAL A 165 11.49 -11.86 -20.85
C VAL A 165 10.02 -11.70 -20.45
N HIS A 166 9.40 -10.54 -20.69
CA HIS A 166 7.98 -10.28 -20.32
C HIS A 166 7.01 -11.29 -20.95
N ASP A 167 7.17 -11.60 -22.24
CA ASP A 167 6.34 -12.61 -22.92
C ASP A 167 6.43 -13.99 -22.25
N LYS A 168 7.63 -14.34 -21.78
CA LYS A 168 7.88 -15.61 -21.08
C LYS A 168 7.23 -15.60 -19.70
N VAL A 169 7.38 -14.50 -18.96
CA VAL A 169 6.77 -14.29 -17.63
C VAL A 169 5.24 -14.41 -17.74
N ARG A 170 4.61 -13.77 -18.74
CA ARG A 170 3.17 -13.86 -19.00
C ARG A 170 2.73 -15.30 -19.30
N LYS A 171 3.40 -15.97 -20.26
CA LYS A 171 3.08 -17.35 -20.65
C LYS A 171 3.24 -18.35 -19.51
N LYS A 172 4.23 -18.15 -18.64
CA LYS A 172 4.55 -19.03 -17.52
C LYS A 172 3.88 -18.63 -16.21
N LYS A 173 3.18 -17.50 -16.18
CA LYS A 173 2.55 -16.92 -14.98
C LYS A 173 3.50 -16.84 -13.78
N TRP A 174 4.75 -16.40 -14.02
CA TRP A 174 5.71 -16.26 -12.92
C TRP A 174 5.33 -15.12 -11.97
N HIS A 175 4.73 -14.06 -12.50
CA HIS A 175 4.36 -12.84 -11.77
C HIS A 175 3.03 -12.28 -12.29
N PRO A 176 2.22 -11.62 -11.42
CA PRO A 176 1.17 -10.69 -11.80
C PRO A 176 1.60 -9.69 -12.88
N GLU A 177 0.64 -9.25 -13.70
CA GLU A 177 0.92 -8.33 -14.81
C GLU A 177 1.38 -6.96 -14.31
N ALA A 178 0.86 -6.51 -13.16
CA ALA A 178 1.29 -5.30 -12.47
C ALA A 178 2.80 -5.25 -12.20
N MET A 179 3.45 -6.39 -11.95
CA MET A 179 4.88 -6.43 -11.62
C MET A 179 5.82 -6.34 -12.83
N LEU A 180 5.33 -6.55 -14.06
CA LEU A 180 6.19 -6.54 -15.25
C LEU A 180 6.89 -5.18 -15.43
N ASN A 181 6.26 -4.10 -15.00
CA ASN A 181 6.81 -2.76 -15.11
C ASN A 181 7.47 -2.27 -13.82
N SER A 182 7.70 -3.15 -12.84
CA SER A 182 8.50 -2.84 -11.64
C SER A 182 9.92 -2.45 -12.01
N VAL A 183 10.41 -1.38 -11.39
CA VAL A 183 11.65 -0.71 -11.76
C VAL A 183 12.49 -0.36 -10.55
N ALA A 184 13.77 -0.10 -10.80
CA ALA A 184 14.69 0.51 -9.86
C ALA A 184 15.45 1.68 -10.51
N TRP A 185 15.76 2.70 -9.72
CA TRP A 185 16.57 3.84 -10.05
C TRP A 185 18.01 3.60 -9.64
N LEU A 186 18.80 3.20 -10.62
CA LEU A 186 20.18 2.75 -10.40
C LEU A 186 21.17 3.68 -11.07
N CYS A 187 22.24 4.03 -10.38
CA CYS A 187 23.38 4.65 -11.04
C CYS A 187 23.96 3.70 -12.10
N ARG A 188 24.56 4.25 -13.17
CA ARG A 188 25.05 3.46 -14.31
C ARG A 188 25.95 2.27 -13.91
N PRO A 189 26.91 2.39 -12.96
CA PRO A 189 27.70 1.25 -12.51
C PRO A 189 26.88 0.13 -11.86
N CYS A 190 25.88 0.47 -11.04
CA CYS A 190 25.02 -0.53 -10.40
C CYS A 190 24.10 -1.21 -11.42
N HIS A 191 23.58 -0.44 -12.38
CA HIS A 191 22.81 -1.02 -13.49
C HIS A 191 23.64 -2.07 -14.26
N SER A 192 24.87 -1.72 -14.65
CA SER A 192 25.77 -2.68 -15.32
C SER A 192 26.06 -3.90 -14.44
N ALA A 193 26.25 -3.72 -13.12
CA ALA A 193 26.48 -4.82 -12.20
C ALA A 193 25.29 -5.79 -12.13
N VAL A 194 24.05 -5.30 -12.05
CA VAL A 194 22.85 -6.15 -12.01
C VAL A 194 22.74 -7.04 -13.26
N HIS A 195 22.99 -6.49 -14.45
CA HIS A 195 23.02 -7.30 -15.67
C HIS A 195 24.24 -8.23 -15.80
N GLY A 196 25.27 -8.02 -14.96
CA GLY A 196 26.46 -8.87 -14.91
C GLY A 196 26.35 -10.06 -13.96
N VAL A 197 25.47 -10.02 -12.95
CA VAL A 197 25.41 -11.06 -11.90
C VAL A 197 24.49 -12.24 -12.25
N ALA A 198 23.56 -12.07 -13.19
CA ALA A 198 22.58 -13.09 -13.55
C ALA A 198 22.02 -12.87 -14.96
N SER A 199 21.51 -13.93 -15.57
CA SER A 199 20.78 -13.83 -16.84
C SER A 199 19.43 -13.15 -16.64
N ASN A 200 18.86 -12.58 -17.71
CA ASN A 200 17.55 -11.92 -17.65
C ASN A 200 16.43 -12.84 -17.11
N GLU A 201 16.51 -14.13 -17.40
CA GLU A 201 15.54 -15.11 -16.89
C GLU A 201 15.71 -15.36 -15.40
N VAL A 202 16.95 -15.49 -14.91
CA VAL A 202 17.24 -15.64 -13.48
C VAL A 202 16.84 -14.37 -12.72
N LEU A 203 17.16 -13.19 -13.26
CA LEU A 203 16.69 -11.91 -12.70
C LEU A 203 15.16 -11.89 -12.57
N ALA A 204 14.43 -12.23 -13.64
CA ALA A 204 12.98 -12.24 -13.60
C ALA A 204 12.38 -13.28 -12.63
N ARG A 205 13.03 -14.44 -12.43
CA ARG A 205 12.48 -15.50 -11.57
C ARG A 205 12.82 -15.35 -10.10
N GLU A 206 14.06 -14.94 -9.82
CA GLU A 206 14.65 -15.06 -8.49
C GLU A 206 15.03 -13.69 -7.90
N PHE A 207 15.19 -12.65 -8.72
CA PHE A 207 15.71 -11.34 -8.30
C PHE A 207 14.93 -10.16 -8.88
N PHE A 208 13.60 -10.25 -8.82
CA PHE A 208 12.66 -9.30 -9.44
C PHE A 208 12.24 -8.14 -8.53
N THR A 209 12.91 -7.96 -7.39
CA THR A 209 12.77 -6.80 -6.49
C THR A 209 14.15 -6.30 -6.05
N VAL A 210 14.24 -5.05 -5.59
CA VAL A 210 15.48 -4.49 -5.03
C VAL A 210 15.95 -5.28 -3.82
N ASP A 211 15.03 -5.68 -2.93
CA ASP A 211 15.36 -6.48 -1.75
C ASP A 211 15.97 -7.83 -2.11
N LEU A 212 15.42 -8.51 -3.13
CA LEU A 212 15.98 -9.77 -3.62
C LEU A 212 17.38 -9.56 -4.23
N LEU A 213 17.60 -8.47 -4.98
CA LEU A 213 18.94 -8.12 -5.47
C LEU A 213 19.90 -7.88 -4.30
N LEU A 214 19.49 -7.12 -3.28
CA LEU A 214 20.28 -6.81 -2.09
C LEU A 214 20.53 -8.03 -1.20
N ALA A 215 19.72 -9.08 -1.29
CA ALA A 215 19.95 -10.35 -0.60
C ALA A 215 21.12 -11.15 -1.22
N ARG A 216 21.55 -10.86 -2.45
CA ARG A 216 22.66 -11.57 -3.09
C ARG A 216 24.02 -11.14 -2.53
N GLU A 217 24.88 -12.11 -2.23
CA GLU A 217 26.23 -11.85 -1.69
C GLU A 217 27.13 -11.06 -2.65
N ASP A 218 27.01 -11.27 -3.96
CA ASP A 218 27.78 -10.53 -4.96
C ASP A 218 27.35 -9.07 -5.06
N ILE A 219 26.04 -8.79 -5.05
CA ILE A 219 25.48 -7.44 -4.99
C ILE A 219 25.82 -6.76 -3.67
N GLN A 220 25.78 -7.44 -2.52
CA GLN A 220 26.19 -6.87 -1.24
C GLN A 220 27.68 -6.44 -1.24
N ARG A 221 28.56 -7.29 -1.77
CA ARG A 221 29.98 -6.94 -1.94
C ARG A 221 30.16 -5.76 -2.89
N TRP A 222 29.43 -5.77 -4.01
CA TRP A 222 29.42 -4.66 -4.95
C TRP A 222 28.94 -3.35 -4.31
N ARG A 223 27.82 -3.36 -3.58
CA ARG A 223 27.27 -2.22 -2.85
C ARG A 223 28.31 -1.58 -1.94
N LYS A 224 28.97 -2.39 -1.09
CA LYS A 224 30.02 -1.91 -0.16
C LYS A 224 31.16 -1.19 -0.87
N TYR A 225 31.53 -1.65 -2.07
CA TYR A 225 32.54 -1.00 -2.91
C TYR A 225 31.99 0.24 -3.62
N ALA A 226 30.84 0.12 -4.26
CA ALA A 226 30.22 1.14 -5.10
C ALA A 226 29.84 2.39 -4.29
N ALA A 227 29.35 2.21 -3.05
CA ALA A 227 28.98 3.31 -2.14
C ALA A 227 30.15 4.25 -1.85
N LYS A 228 31.40 3.76 -1.92
CA LYS A 228 32.62 4.55 -1.65
C LYS A 228 33.18 5.26 -2.87
N GLN A 229 32.63 5.02 -4.06
CA GLN A 229 33.18 5.58 -5.30
C GLN A 229 32.81 7.05 -5.43
N ARG A 230 33.81 7.88 -5.74
CA ARG A 230 33.60 9.32 -6.03
C ARG A 230 32.89 9.48 -7.37
N PHE A 231 32.02 10.47 -7.46
CA PHE A 231 31.35 10.87 -8.70
C PHE A 231 31.85 12.25 -9.13
N GLY A 232 31.90 12.51 -10.43
CA GLY A 232 32.33 13.81 -10.99
C GLY A 232 33.84 14.07 -11.00
N VAL A 233 34.68 13.16 -10.49
CA VAL A 233 36.15 13.31 -10.54
C VAL A 233 36.68 12.63 -11.79
N HIS A 234 37.09 13.41 -12.80
CA HIS A 234 37.85 12.89 -13.93
C HIS A 234 39.24 12.45 -13.43
N ARG A 235 39.57 11.18 -13.62
CA ARG A 235 40.96 10.72 -13.48
C ARG A 235 41.68 11.17 -14.75
N GLY A 236 42.53 12.19 -14.61
CA GLY A 236 43.51 12.57 -15.64
C GLY A 236 44.55 11.50 -15.87
#